data_AF-A0A8J4YGP3-F1
#
_entry.id   AF-A0A8J4YGP3-F1
#
_cell.length_a   1.000
_cell.length_b   1.000
_cell.length_c   1.000
_cell.angle_alpha   90.00
_cell.angle_beta   90.00
_cell.angle_gamma   90.00
#
_symmetry.space_group_name_H-M   'P 1'
#
loop_
_entity.id
_entity.type
_entity.pdbx_description
1 polymer ?
#
loop_
_entity_poly.entity_id
_entity_poly.type
_entity_poly.pdbx_seq_one_letter_code
_entity_poly.pdbx_strand_id
1 'polypeptide(L)'
;MQELERQYSPSQWSERHSSGEVIPIHFEKAKERSETARQTVLCRQDVVYDDALPRGLLDVYGEDLPKGAPVVLYVHGGYWQELDKGVSAYLVPPLVKAGRAVGVVVGYDLAPAVSVADIVVEVRKAVVWACALACGRGSVGVVLAGWSAGAHLITQATLMFTVNQGFHGQGNPDVTVNQSCHCQGNPDVTVNQCCHGQGNPDVTVNQSCHCQGNPDVTVNQGWPRPRQP
;
A
#
# COMPACT_ATOMS: atom_id res chain seq x y z
N MET A 1 -29.47 18.14 -11.02
CA MET A 1 -28.36 18.25 -10.05
C MET A 1 -28.67 17.47 -8.78
N GLN A 2 -29.80 17.75 -8.10
CA GLN A 2 -30.21 17.04 -6.88
C GLN A 2 -30.29 15.50 -6.95
N GLU A 3 -30.81 14.92 -8.04
CA GLU A 3 -30.93 13.46 -8.13
C GLU A 3 -29.57 12.76 -8.26
N LEU A 4 -28.60 13.38 -8.95
CA LEU A 4 -27.24 12.84 -9.08
C LEU A 4 -26.51 12.89 -7.72
N GLU A 5 -26.60 14.02 -7.02
CA GLU A 5 -26.04 14.18 -5.68
C GLU A 5 -26.59 13.13 -4.70
N ARG A 6 -27.89 12.86 -4.79
CA ARG A 6 -28.55 11.82 -3.99
C ARG A 6 -28.03 10.41 -4.35
N GLN A 7 -27.85 10.10 -5.63
CA GLN A 7 -27.32 8.81 -6.06
C GLN A 7 -25.87 8.58 -5.60
N TYR A 8 -25.06 9.63 -5.56
CA TYR A 8 -23.67 9.59 -5.08
C TYR A 8 -23.51 9.79 -3.58
N SER A 9 -24.60 9.81 -2.81
CA SER A 9 -24.59 9.92 -1.35
C SER A 9 -24.99 8.59 -0.70
N PRO A 10 -24.05 7.65 -0.44
CA PRO A 10 -24.36 6.35 0.18
C PRO A 10 -25.17 6.44 1.47
N SER A 11 -25.03 7.54 2.23
CA SER A 11 -25.80 7.80 3.46
C SER A 11 -27.31 7.87 3.22
N GLN A 12 -27.76 8.28 2.03
CA GLN A 12 -29.18 8.36 1.65
C GLN A 12 -29.84 6.99 1.46
N TRP A 13 -29.05 5.92 1.41
CA TRP A 13 -29.50 4.56 1.15
C TRP A 13 -29.43 3.66 2.39
N SER A 14 -29.11 4.24 3.56
CA SER A 14 -29.07 3.50 4.83
C SER A 14 -30.47 3.27 5.38
N GLU A 15 -30.81 2.01 5.64
CA GLU A 15 -32.04 1.64 6.37
C GLU A 15 -31.86 1.62 7.90
N ARG A 16 -30.62 1.69 8.39
CA ARG A 16 -30.31 1.54 9.83
C ARG A 16 -30.52 2.83 10.62
N HIS A 17 -30.21 3.96 9.99
CA HIS A 17 -30.28 5.31 10.54
C HIS A 17 -30.60 6.28 9.41
N SER A 18 -31.14 7.45 9.75
CA SER A 18 -31.37 8.53 8.80
C SER A 18 -30.05 9.00 8.17
N SER A 19 -30.14 9.62 6.98
CA SER A 19 -28.96 10.05 6.24
C SER A 19 -28.11 11.11 6.96
N GLY A 20 -28.73 11.92 7.84
CA GLY A 20 -28.02 12.88 8.68
C GLY A 20 -27.30 12.26 9.88
N GLU A 21 -27.81 11.13 10.40
CA GLU A 21 -27.25 10.46 11.59
C GLU A 21 -26.24 9.37 11.23
N VAL A 22 -26.40 8.72 10.07
CA VAL A 22 -25.58 7.56 9.71
C VAL A 22 -24.09 7.92 9.55
N ILE A 23 -23.79 9.12 9.05
CA ILE A 23 -22.41 9.60 8.87
C ILE A 23 -21.69 9.78 10.21
N PRO A 24 -22.18 10.59 11.16
CA PRO A 24 -21.51 10.77 12.45
C PRO A 24 -21.42 9.46 13.24
N ILE A 25 -22.47 8.63 13.24
CA ILE A 25 -22.44 7.31 13.89
C ILE A 25 -21.37 6.40 13.28
N HIS A 26 -21.24 6.41 11.95
CA HIS A 26 -20.21 5.62 11.27
C HIS A 26 -18.81 6.12 11.64
N PHE A 27 -18.59 7.43 11.61
CA PHE A 27 -17.31 8.03 11.95
C PHE A 27 -16.89 7.71 13.39
N GLU A 28 -17.78 7.88 14.36
CA GLU A 28 -17.52 7.55 15.77
C GLU A 28 -17.14 6.08 15.93
N LYS A 29 -17.89 5.15 15.32
CA LYS A 29 -17.59 3.71 15.38
C LYS A 29 -16.28 3.36 14.69
N ALA A 30 -15.98 3.99 13.56
CA ALA A 30 -14.74 3.76 12.82
C ALA A 30 -13.53 4.25 13.64
N LYS A 31 -13.66 5.41 14.28
CA LYS A 31 -12.67 5.97 15.21
C LYS A 31 -12.46 5.07 16.42
N GLU A 32 -13.51 4.72 17.15
CA GLU A 32 -13.46 3.84 18.33
C GLU A 32 -12.77 2.51 18.02
N ARG A 33 -13.15 1.88 16.89
CA ARG A 33 -12.54 0.61 16.46
C ARG A 33 -11.08 0.76 16.05
N SER A 34 -10.71 1.88 15.45
CA SER A 34 -9.33 2.16 15.06
C SER A 34 -8.44 2.48 16.26
N GLU A 35 -8.98 3.16 17.27
CA GLU A 35 -8.31 3.37 18.56
C GLU A 35 -8.11 2.04 19.29
N THR A 36 -9.15 1.20 19.33
CA THR A 36 -9.07 -0.17 19.87
C THR A 36 -8.02 -0.99 19.12
N ALA A 37 -7.90 -0.83 17.80
CA ALA A 37 -6.88 -1.50 17.01
C ALA A 37 -5.47 -1.12 17.48
N ARG A 38 -5.18 0.18 17.63
CA ARG A 38 -3.89 0.68 18.12
C ARG A 38 -3.56 0.21 19.54
N GLN A 39 -4.56 0.02 20.39
CA GLN A 39 -4.36 -0.42 21.77
C GLN A 39 -4.19 -1.92 21.91
N THR A 40 -4.81 -2.72 21.02
CA THR A 40 -4.90 -4.19 21.18
C THR A 40 -4.06 -4.98 20.21
N VAL A 41 -3.38 -4.32 19.27
CA VAL A 41 -2.48 -4.93 18.30
C VAL A 41 -1.18 -4.15 18.30
N LEU A 42 -0.04 -4.84 18.26
CA LEU A 42 1.26 -4.19 18.11
C LEU A 42 1.23 -3.30 16.88
N CYS A 43 1.44 -2.00 17.08
CA CYS A 43 1.32 -0.99 16.03
C CYS A 43 2.53 -0.07 16.03
N ARG A 44 3.16 0.07 14.86
CA ARG A 44 4.14 1.10 14.55
C ARG A 44 3.44 2.19 13.73
N GLN A 45 3.22 3.33 14.38
CA GLN A 45 2.47 4.46 13.81
C GLN A 45 3.38 5.43 13.07
N ASP A 46 2.76 6.21 12.17
CA ASP A 46 3.37 7.36 11.48
C ASP A 46 4.68 6.99 10.77
N VAL A 47 4.69 5.80 10.18
CA VAL A 47 5.80 5.35 9.35
C VAL A 47 5.76 6.12 8.04
N VAL A 48 6.85 6.80 7.74
CA VAL A 48 6.97 7.58 6.51
C VAL A 48 7.18 6.63 5.32
N TYR A 49 6.31 6.72 4.32
CA TYR A 49 6.55 6.11 3.00
C TYR A 49 7.00 7.14 1.95
N ASP A 50 6.73 8.42 2.20
CA ASP A 50 7.21 9.55 1.42
C ASP A 50 7.26 10.80 2.32
N ASP A 51 8.45 11.36 2.52
CA ASP A 51 8.68 12.51 3.38
C ASP A 51 8.35 13.85 2.73
N ALA A 52 8.15 13.88 1.42
CA ALA A 52 7.72 15.07 0.69
C ALA A 52 6.20 15.30 0.79
N LEU A 53 5.43 14.31 1.22
CA LEU A 53 3.97 14.36 1.32
C LEU A 53 3.53 14.63 2.77
N PRO A 54 2.72 15.68 3.03
CA PRO A 54 2.15 15.95 4.34
C PRO A 54 1.45 14.74 4.99
N ARG A 55 0.77 13.91 4.18
CA ARG A 55 0.08 12.69 4.65
C ARG A 55 0.73 11.42 4.13
N GLY A 56 2.01 11.47 3.75
CA GLY A 56 2.87 10.36 3.32
C GLY A 56 3.23 9.35 4.41
N LEU A 57 2.26 9.04 5.27
CA LEU A 57 2.40 8.26 6.48
C LEU A 57 1.52 7.00 6.42
N LEU A 58 1.97 5.93 7.05
CA LEU A 58 1.21 4.71 7.24
C LEU A 58 1.38 4.14 8.65
N ASP A 59 0.42 3.34 9.08
CA ASP A 59 0.50 2.58 10.33
C ASP A 59 0.65 1.09 10.02
N VAL A 60 1.60 0.42 10.67
CA VAL A 60 1.89 -1.00 10.48
C VAL A 60 1.49 -1.77 11.73
N TYR A 61 0.71 -2.83 11.55
CA TYR A 61 0.13 -3.61 12.63
C TYR A 61 0.50 -5.09 12.52
N GLY A 62 0.86 -5.71 13.64
CA GLY A 62 1.14 -7.15 13.69
C GLY A 62 2.52 -7.54 13.16
N GLU A 63 3.52 -6.67 13.26
CA GLU A 63 4.89 -7.00 12.83
C GLU A 63 5.53 -8.13 13.66
N ASP A 64 4.96 -8.46 14.81
CA ASP A 64 5.30 -9.59 15.68
C ASP A 64 4.78 -10.94 15.17
N LEU A 65 3.92 -10.96 14.15
CA LEU A 65 3.50 -12.22 13.51
C LEU A 65 4.70 -12.96 12.88
N PRO A 66 4.61 -14.29 12.76
CA PRO A 66 5.63 -15.09 12.08
C PRO A 66 5.96 -14.55 10.68
N LYS A 67 7.23 -14.74 10.28
CA LYS A 67 7.65 -14.50 8.89
C LYS A 67 6.78 -15.31 7.93
N GLY A 68 6.56 -14.80 6.72
CA GLY A 68 5.70 -15.45 5.74
C GLY A 68 4.24 -14.97 5.72
N ALA A 69 3.72 -14.39 6.81
CA ALA A 69 2.35 -13.86 6.81
C ALA A 69 2.16 -12.79 5.71
N PRO A 70 1.06 -12.82 4.93
CA PRO A 70 0.77 -11.81 3.91
C PRO A 70 0.67 -10.42 4.52
N VAL A 71 1.02 -9.40 3.75
CA VAL A 71 0.79 -8.00 4.10
C VAL A 71 -0.53 -7.56 3.48
N VAL A 72 -1.43 -6.97 4.26
CA VAL A 72 -2.67 -6.36 3.78
C VAL A 72 -2.49 -4.85 3.80
N LEU A 73 -2.42 -4.22 2.63
CA LEU A 73 -2.43 -2.77 2.49
C LEU A 73 -3.87 -2.27 2.39
N TYR A 74 -4.28 -1.41 3.31
CA TYR A 74 -5.60 -0.82 3.34
C TYR A 74 -5.58 0.66 2.97
N VAL A 75 -6.42 1.04 2.00
CA VAL A 75 -6.61 2.43 1.56
C VAL A 75 -8.04 2.87 1.88
N HIS A 76 -8.15 3.92 2.70
CA HIS A 76 -9.45 4.42 3.16
C HIS A 76 -10.26 5.11 2.05
N GLY A 77 -11.56 5.24 2.28
CA GLY A 77 -12.48 6.00 1.41
C GLY A 77 -12.52 7.48 1.77
N GLY A 78 -13.70 8.10 1.67
CA GLY A 78 -13.88 9.52 1.99
C GLY A 78 -13.86 10.44 0.77
N TYR A 79 -14.24 9.92 -0.41
CA TYR A 79 -14.41 10.70 -1.64
C TYR A 79 -13.17 11.56 -2.00
N TRP A 80 -11.97 11.06 -1.68
CA TRP A 80 -10.68 11.75 -1.83
C TRP A 80 -10.55 13.07 -1.06
N GLN A 81 -11.54 13.42 -0.24
CA GLN A 81 -11.68 14.75 0.38
C GLN A 81 -11.69 14.68 1.90
N GLU A 82 -11.90 13.49 2.47
CA GLU A 82 -12.11 13.29 3.90
C GLU A 82 -11.46 12.00 4.42
N LEU A 83 -11.50 11.84 5.74
CA LEU A 83 -10.92 10.74 6.53
C LEU A 83 -9.39 10.75 6.57
N ASP A 84 -8.86 9.83 7.37
CA ASP A 84 -7.42 9.60 7.55
C ASP A 84 -7.15 8.15 7.98
N LYS A 85 -5.87 7.76 8.04
CA LYS A 85 -5.44 6.44 8.52
C LYS A 85 -5.84 6.16 9.98
N GLY A 86 -5.95 7.20 10.80
CA GLY A 86 -6.27 7.15 12.23
C GLY A 86 -7.70 6.66 12.53
N VAL A 87 -8.64 6.84 11.60
CA VAL A 87 -10.02 6.32 11.70
C VAL A 87 -10.28 5.08 10.82
N SER A 88 -9.23 4.52 10.22
CA SER A 88 -9.34 3.51 9.16
C SER A 88 -8.74 2.15 9.51
N ALA A 89 -8.32 1.92 10.75
CA ALA A 89 -7.66 0.69 11.19
C ALA A 89 -8.63 -0.43 11.61
N TYR A 90 -9.94 -0.23 11.53
CA TYR A 90 -10.95 -1.16 12.05
C TYR A 90 -10.96 -2.56 11.41
N LEU A 91 -10.42 -2.75 10.20
CA LEU A 91 -10.30 -4.06 9.56
C LEU A 91 -9.08 -4.86 10.03
N VAL A 92 -8.11 -4.21 10.67
CA VAL A 92 -6.81 -4.78 10.95
C VAL A 92 -6.82 -5.78 12.12
N PRO A 93 -7.48 -5.48 13.26
CA PRO A 93 -7.49 -6.40 14.41
C PRO A 93 -7.93 -7.83 14.11
N PRO A 94 -9.03 -8.11 13.38
CA PRO A 94 -9.43 -9.48 13.12
C PRO A 94 -8.39 -10.24 12.26
N LEU A 95 -7.71 -9.57 11.33
CA LEU A 95 -6.69 -10.19 10.48
C LEU A 95 -5.42 -10.53 11.27
N VAL A 96 -4.95 -9.59 12.09
CA VAL A 96 -3.73 -9.77 12.88
C VAL A 96 -3.95 -10.77 14.02
N LYS A 97 -5.04 -10.65 14.78
CA LYS A 97 -5.34 -11.54 15.91
C LYS A 97 -5.58 -12.99 15.49
N ALA A 98 -6.06 -13.21 14.27
CA ALA A 98 -6.19 -14.55 13.69
C ALA A 98 -4.86 -15.11 13.13
N GLY A 99 -3.75 -14.36 13.24
CA GLY A 99 -2.45 -14.72 12.69
C GLY A 99 -2.43 -14.78 11.16
N ARG A 100 -3.35 -14.08 10.49
CA ARG A 100 -3.58 -14.22 9.04
C ARG A 100 -2.81 -13.23 8.21
N ALA A 101 -2.60 -12.00 8.70
CA ALA A 101 -1.89 -10.97 7.94
C ALA A 101 -1.32 -9.88 8.84
N VAL A 102 -0.24 -9.25 8.37
CA VAL A 102 0.23 -7.95 8.85
C VAL A 102 -0.63 -6.87 8.19
N GLY A 103 -1.17 -5.93 8.96
CA GLY A 103 -1.97 -4.84 8.43
C GLY A 103 -1.13 -3.59 8.17
N VAL A 104 -1.33 -2.93 7.05
CA VAL A 104 -0.76 -1.60 6.75
C VAL A 104 -1.90 -0.66 6.39
N VAL A 105 -2.07 0.44 7.12
CA VAL A 105 -3.14 1.41 6.88
C VAL A 105 -2.52 2.69 6.34
N VAL A 106 -2.91 3.07 5.12
CA VAL A 106 -2.29 4.17 4.36
C VAL A 106 -2.98 5.49 4.62
N GLY A 107 -2.19 6.54 4.88
CA GLY A 107 -2.57 7.93 4.71
C GLY A 107 -2.17 8.44 3.33
N TYR A 108 -2.97 9.35 2.78
CA TYR A 108 -2.72 10.03 1.50
C TYR A 108 -3.32 11.44 1.57
N ASP A 109 -2.81 12.38 0.79
CA ASP A 109 -3.29 13.76 0.75
C ASP A 109 -4.69 13.87 0.13
N LEU A 110 -5.37 14.98 0.38
CA LEU A 110 -6.79 15.12 0.04
C LEU A 110 -7.01 16.21 -1.01
N ALA A 111 -7.97 15.95 -1.89
CA ALA A 111 -8.54 16.97 -2.76
C ALA A 111 -9.30 18.02 -1.92
N PRO A 112 -9.32 19.30 -2.34
CA PRO A 112 -8.74 19.82 -3.58
C PRO A 112 -7.28 20.27 -3.47
N ALA A 113 -6.59 20.03 -2.34
CA ALA A 113 -5.20 20.46 -2.17
C ALA A 113 -4.24 19.77 -3.16
N VAL A 114 -4.54 18.50 -3.48
CA VAL A 114 -3.89 17.72 -4.55
C VAL A 114 -4.94 17.18 -5.52
N SER A 115 -4.52 16.84 -6.75
CA SER A 115 -5.43 16.20 -7.71
C SER A 115 -5.62 14.72 -7.40
N VAL A 116 -6.73 14.11 -7.88
CA VAL A 116 -6.94 12.66 -7.72
C VAL A 116 -5.82 11.86 -8.40
N ALA A 117 -5.23 12.37 -9.48
CA ALA A 117 -4.09 11.75 -10.15
C ALA A 117 -2.84 11.74 -9.24
N ASP A 118 -2.59 12.83 -8.50
CA ASP A 118 -1.51 12.89 -7.53
C ASP A 118 -1.73 11.86 -6.41
N ILE A 119 -2.95 11.78 -5.86
CA ILE A 119 -3.31 10.79 -4.84
C ILE A 119 -3.08 9.35 -5.33
N VAL A 120 -3.34 9.07 -6.61
CA VAL A 120 -3.04 7.76 -7.21
C VAL A 120 -1.53 7.49 -7.19
N VAL A 121 -0.69 8.49 -7.49
CA VAL A 121 0.78 8.36 -7.39
C VAL A 121 1.21 8.12 -5.94
N GLU A 122 0.63 8.81 -4.96
CA GLU A 122 0.91 8.58 -3.54
C GLU A 122 0.58 7.15 -3.11
N VAL A 123 -0.59 6.64 -3.49
CA VAL A 123 -1.00 5.26 -3.20
C VAL A 123 -0.08 4.24 -3.88
N ARG A 124 0.44 4.53 -5.08
CA ARG A 124 1.47 3.66 -5.71
C ARG A 124 2.73 3.58 -4.85
N LYS A 125 3.20 4.71 -4.32
CA LYS A 125 4.37 4.73 -3.41
C LYS A 125 4.10 3.92 -2.14
N ALA A 126 2.90 4.01 -1.58
CA ALA A 126 2.48 3.18 -0.45
C ALA A 126 2.44 1.67 -0.80
N VAL A 127 2.01 1.30 -2.02
CA VAL A 127 2.05 -0.09 -2.50
C VAL A 127 3.50 -0.59 -2.63
N VAL A 128 4.39 0.21 -3.21
CA VAL A 128 5.82 -0.14 -3.31
C VAL A 128 6.42 -0.33 -1.93
N TRP A 129 6.10 0.55 -0.98
CA TRP A 129 6.52 0.41 0.42
C TRP A 129 6.02 -0.90 1.04
N ALA A 130 4.74 -1.26 0.82
CA ALA A 130 4.15 -2.50 1.32
C ALA A 130 4.81 -3.75 0.72
N CYS A 131 5.16 -3.71 -0.58
CA CYS A 131 5.91 -4.76 -1.26
C CYS A 131 7.31 -4.92 -0.65
N ALA A 132 8.00 -3.83 -0.32
CA ALA A 132 9.30 -3.88 0.35
C ALA A 132 9.19 -4.50 1.76
N LEU A 133 8.15 -4.14 2.54
CA LEU A 133 7.86 -4.76 3.83
C LEU A 133 7.60 -6.27 3.66
N ALA A 134 6.75 -6.66 2.73
CA ALA A 134 6.44 -8.06 2.45
C ALA A 134 7.71 -8.85 2.08
N CYS A 135 8.54 -8.29 1.21
CA CYS A 135 9.81 -8.86 0.79
C CYS A 135 10.78 -9.06 1.97
N GLY A 136 10.96 -8.03 2.82
CA GLY A 136 11.82 -8.11 4.01
C GLY A 136 11.35 -9.13 5.06
N ARG A 137 10.04 -9.40 5.09
CA ARG A 137 9.42 -10.40 5.97
C ARG A 137 9.37 -11.80 5.38
N GLY A 138 9.85 -12.00 4.14
CA GLY A 138 9.67 -13.27 3.41
C GLY A 138 8.19 -13.64 3.24
N SER A 139 7.32 -12.63 3.16
CA SER A 139 5.88 -12.77 3.06
C SER A 139 5.47 -13.44 1.74
N VAL A 140 4.35 -14.17 1.76
CA VAL A 140 3.76 -14.76 0.56
C VAL A 140 3.20 -13.74 -0.44
N GLY A 141 3.05 -12.47 -0.04
CA GLY A 141 2.65 -11.40 -0.94
C GLY A 141 1.96 -10.22 -0.25
N VAL A 142 1.47 -9.29 -1.08
CA VAL A 142 0.68 -8.13 -0.65
C VAL A 142 -0.74 -8.27 -1.17
N VAL A 143 -1.72 -8.15 -0.27
CA VAL A 143 -3.14 -8.05 -0.58
C VAL A 143 -3.54 -6.58 -0.47
N LEU A 144 -4.18 -6.06 -1.52
CA LEU A 144 -4.66 -4.69 -1.54
C LEU A 144 -6.14 -4.67 -1.21
N ALA A 145 -6.54 -3.87 -0.24
CA ALA A 145 -7.91 -3.71 0.19
C ALA A 145 -8.27 -2.22 0.25
N GLY A 146 -9.39 -1.84 -0.35
CA GLY A 146 -9.83 -0.45 -0.37
C GLY A 146 -11.32 -0.35 -0.20
N TRP A 147 -11.78 0.77 0.33
CA TRP A 147 -13.22 1.06 0.41
C TRP A 147 -13.57 2.32 -0.36
N SER A 148 -14.59 2.23 -1.22
CA SER A 148 -15.11 3.37 -1.99
C SER A 148 -13.98 4.05 -2.80
N ALA A 149 -13.69 5.32 -2.55
CA ALA A 149 -12.56 6.05 -3.14
C ALA A 149 -11.22 5.29 -3.01
N GLY A 150 -10.97 4.58 -1.90
CA GLY A 150 -9.78 3.77 -1.73
C GLY A 150 -9.70 2.56 -2.65
N ALA A 151 -10.85 1.95 -2.99
CA ALA A 151 -10.88 0.86 -3.97
C ALA A 151 -10.59 1.38 -5.38
N HIS A 152 -11.09 2.57 -5.71
CA HIS A 152 -10.71 3.27 -6.93
C HIS A 152 -9.20 3.54 -6.97
N LEU A 153 -8.62 4.10 -5.90
CA LEU A 153 -7.20 4.41 -5.83
C LEU A 153 -6.32 3.17 -5.99
N ILE A 154 -6.65 2.07 -5.31
CA ILE A 154 -5.92 0.81 -5.46
C ILE A 154 -5.99 0.31 -6.91
N THR A 155 -7.17 0.34 -7.52
CA THR A 155 -7.33 -0.12 -8.91
C THR A 155 -6.49 0.73 -9.86
N GLN A 156 -6.55 2.06 -9.74
CA GLN A 156 -5.76 2.97 -10.57
C GLN A 156 -4.26 2.83 -10.33
N ALA A 157 -3.84 2.60 -9.08
CA ALA A 157 -2.46 2.33 -8.75
C ALA A 157 -1.96 1.01 -9.36
N THR A 158 -2.85 0.01 -9.50
CA THR A 158 -2.45 -1.34 -9.93
C THR A 158 -2.57 -1.65 -11.39
N LEU A 159 -3.38 -0.91 -12.15
CA LEU A 159 -3.46 -1.03 -13.60
C LEU A 159 -2.10 -0.76 -14.30
N MET A 160 -1.13 -0.17 -13.59
CA MET A 160 0.23 0.09 -14.07
C MET A 160 1.30 -0.85 -13.46
N PHE A 161 0.93 -1.80 -12.58
CA PHE A 161 1.87 -2.80 -12.07
C PHE A 161 1.93 -4.01 -13.02
N THR A 162 3.13 -4.33 -13.49
CA THR A 162 3.40 -5.66 -14.06
C THR A 162 3.94 -6.57 -12.97
N VAL A 163 3.12 -7.52 -12.53
CA VAL A 163 3.55 -8.61 -11.64
C VAL A 163 3.99 -9.77 -12.51
N ASN A 164 5.30 -9.96 -12.70
CA ASN A 164 5.81 -11.06 -13.52
C ASN A 164 6.27 -12.22 -12.63
N GLN A 165 5.38 -13.18 -12.42
CA GLN A 165 5.70 -14.46 -11.78
C GLN A 165 6.38 -15.36 -12.82
N GLY A 166 7.70 -15.18 -12.99
CA GLY A 166 8.59 -16.11 -13.66
C GLY A 166 8.22 -16.50 -15.09
N PHE A 167 8.29 -15.56 -16.05
CA PHE A 167 8.55 -15.85 -17.48
C PHE A 167 9.17 -14.61 -18.15
N HIS A 168 9.94 -14.81 -19.21
CA HIS A 168 10.54 -13.74 -20.02
C HIS A 168 9.43 -12.81 -20.57
N GLY A 169 9.27 -11.65 -19.93
CA GLY A 169 8.39 -10.59 -20.41
C GLY A 169 9.19 -9.56 -21.21
N GLN A 170 8.78 -9.31 -22.44
CA GLN A 170 9.25 -8.17 -23.24
C GLN A 170 8.27 -7.01 -23.06
N GLY A 171 8.72 -5.86 -22.57
CA GLY A 171 7.89 -4.67 -22.37
C GLY A 171 8.50 -3.64 -21.40
N ASN A 172 7.99 -2.41 -21.44
CA ASN A 172 8.45 -1.28 -20.64
C ASN A 172 7.39 -0.85 -19.59
N PRO A 173 7.13 -1.65 -18.54
CA PRO A 173 6.12 -1.30 -17.55
C PRO A 173 6.63 -0.23 -16.59
N ASP A 174 5.78 0.69 -16.13
CA ASP A 174 6.18 1.78 -15.22
C ASP A 174 6.72 1.26 -13.87
N VAL A 175 6.15 0.17 -13.33
CA VAL A 175 6.66 -0.48 -12.11
C VAL A 175 6.66 -2.02 -12.24
N THR A 176 7.80 -2.62 -11.90
CA THR A 176 8.01 -4.08 -11.94
C THR A 176 8.28 -4.65 -10.53
N VAL A 177 7.56 -5.71 -10.13
CA VAL A 177 7.77 -6.44 -8.86
C VAL A 177 7.94 -7.94 -9.15
N ASN A 178 9.17 -8.47 -9.05
CA ASN A 178 9.47 -9.86 -9.44
C ASN A 178 10.26 -10.63 -8.36
N GLN A 179 9.99 -11.94 -8.27
CA GLN A 179 10.68 -12.84 -7.33
C GLN A 179 11.87 -13.61 -7.96
N SER A 180 11.98 -13.64 -9.30
CA SER A 180 13.16 -14.13 -10.06
C SER A 180 12.91 -14.03 -11.59
N CYS A 181 13.65 -13.20 -12.32
CA CYS A 181 13.47 -13.00 -13.77
C CYS A 181 14.61 -12.26 -14.48
N HIS A 182 14.79 -12.48 -15.78
CA HIS A 182 15.52 -11.58 -16.67
C HIS A 182 14.50 -10.61 -17.32
N CYS A 183 14.54 -9.32 -16.98
CA CYS A 183 13.71 -8.29 -17.63
C CYS A 183 14.51 -7.57 -18.74
N GLN A 184 13.85 -7.29 -19.88
CA GLN A 184 14.34 -6.40 -20.93
C GLN A 184 13.39 -5.19 -21.00
N GLY A 185 13.80 -4.06 -20.42
CA GLY A 185 13.03 -2.82 -20.36
C GLY A 185 13.50 -1.87 -19.24
N ASN A 186 13.16 -0.58 -19.38
CA ASN A 186 13.36 0.53 -18.47
C ASN A 186 12.05 0.85 -17.70
N PRO A 187 11.73 0.12 -16.61
CA PRO A 187 10.69 0.56 -15.69
C PRO A 187 11.18 1.76 -14.86
N ASP A 188 10.27 2.62 -14.41
CA ASP A 188 10.62 3.73 -13.50
C ASP A 188 10.99 3.19 -12.10
N VAL A 189 10.31 2.13 -11.63
CA VAL A 189 10.61 1.47 -10.34
C VAL A 189 10.74 -0.05 -10.47
N THR A 190 11.81 -0.61 -9.89
CA THR A 190 12.06 -2.05 -9.84
C THR A 190 12.17 -2.57 -8.40
N VAL A 191 11.40 -3.61 -8.06
CA VAL A 191 11.52 -4.37 -6.80
C VAL A 191 11.83 -5.83 -7.11
N ASN A 192 12.96 -6.34 -6.64
CA ASN A 192 13.43 -7.67 -7.04
C ASN A 192 14.12 -8.46 -5.92
N GLN A 193 13.93 -9.79 -5.93
CA GLN A 193 14.55 -10.69 -4.96
C GLN A 193 15.87 -11.32 -5.43
N CYS A 194 16.15 -11.57 -6.72
CA CYS A 194 17.44 -12.13 -7.22
C CYS A 194 17.54 -12.21 -8.76
N CYS A 195 18.18 -11.27 -9.49
CA CYS A 195 18.39 -11.39 -10.96
C CYS A 195 19.51 -10.53 -11.61
N HIS A 196 19.69 -10.69 -12.94
CA HIS A 196 20.34 -9.74 -13.85
C HIS A 196 19.29 -8.90 -14.60
N GLY A 197 19.35 -7.58 -14.50
CA GLY A 197 18.48 -6.65 -15.24
C GLY A 197 19.28 -5.68 -16.12
N GLN A 198 18.77 -5.37 -17.32
CA GLN A 198 19.31 -4.34 -18.20
C GLN A 198 18.33 -3.15 -18.26
N GLY A 199 18.75 -1.99 -17.74
CA GLY A 199 17.93 -0.77 -17.68
C GLY A 199 18.33 0.18 -16.55
N ASN A 200 17.87 1.43 -16.64
CA ASN A 200 18.12 2.54 -15.72
C ASN A 200 16.80 3.00 -15.06
N PRO A 201 16.27 2.27 -14.06
CA PRO A 201 15.11 2.72 -13.31
C PRO A 201 15.46 3.93 -12.43
N ASP A 202 14.48 4.77 -12.11
CA ASP A 202 14.67 5.88 -11.16
C ASP A 202 14.87 5.33 -9.74
N VAL A 203 14.15 4.25 -9.38
CA VAL A 203 14.24 3.60 -8.05
C VAL A 203 14.45 2.09 -8.15
N THR A 204 15.48 1.57 -7.48
CA THR A 204 15.75 0.13 -7.37
C THR A 204 15.71 -0.36 -5.91
N VAL A 205 14.94 -1.42 -5.64
CA VAL A 205 14.91 -2.14 -4.35
C VAL A 205 15.32 -3.60 -4.55
N ASN A 206 16.36 -4.04 -3.84
CA ASN A 206 16.98 -5.33 -4.14
C ASN A 206 17.59 -6.07 -2.93
N GLN A 207 17.57 -7.41 -2.98
CA GLN A 207 18.20 -8.31 -2.01
C GLN A 207 19.54 -8.91 -2.50
N SER A 208 19.78 -9.06 -3.81
CA SER A 208 21.10 -9.34 -4.44
C SER A 208 21.01 -9.38 -5.97
N CYS A 209 21.53 -8.38 -6.68
CA CYS A 209 21.58 -8.34 -8.16
C CYS A 209 22.79 -7.55 -8.68
N HIS A 210 23.18 -7.81 -9.93
CA HIS A 210 23.92 -6.88 -10.79
C HIS A 210 22.92 -6.21 -11.75
N CYS A 211 22.65 -4.93 -11.56
CA CYS A 211 21.91 -4.11 -12.54
C CYS A 211 22.91 -3.41 -13.47
N GLN A 212 22.66 -3.43 -14.79
CA GLN A 212 23.38 -2.58 -15.73
C GLN A 212 22.63 -1.25 -15.88
N GLY A 213 22.97 -0.27 -15.03
CA GLY A 213 22.40 1.09 -14.96
C GLY A 213 22.73 1.78 -13.62
N ASN A 214 22.81 3.12 -13.61
CA ASN A 214 22.85 3.98 -12.41
C ASN A 214 21.45 4.55 -12.12
N PRO A 215 20.65 3.95 -11.22
CA PRO A 215 19.42 4.55 -10.74
C PRO A 215 19.71 5.77 -9.86
N ASP A 216 18.77 6.72 -9.80
CA ASP A 216 18.86 7.89 -8.92
C ASP A 216 18.75 7.49 -7.43
N VAL A 217 17.95 6.46 -7.13
CA VAL A 217 17.79 5.92 -5.76
C VAL A 217 17.98 4.41 -5.73
N THR A 218 18.95 3.94 -4.93
CA THR A 218 19.21 2.51 -4.69
C THR A 218 18.98 2.15 -3.23
N VAL A 219 18.12 1.16 -2.98
CA VAL A 219 17.92 0.56 -1.65
C VAL A 219 18.45 -0.89 -1.65
N ASN A 220 19.61 -1.09 -1.03
CA ASN A 220 20.25 -2.41 -0.91
C ASN A 220 20.13 -2.94 0.53
N GLN A 221 19.53 -4.12 0.70
CA GLN A 221 19.60 -4.87 1.96
C GLN A 221 20.82 -5.79 1.90
N GLY A 222 21.97 -5.33 2.39
CA GLY A 222 23.20 -6.12 2.40
C GLY A 222 23.11 -7.29 3.38
N TRP A 223 23.41 -8.51 2.91
CA TRP A 223 23.76 -9.62 3.80
C TRP A 223 25.25 -9.56 4.17
N PRO A 224 25.63 -9.82 5.44
CA PRO A 224 27.01 -10.20 5.74
C PRO A 224 27.29 -11.52 5.00
N ARG A 225 28.28 -11.53 4.10
CA ARG A 225 28.72 -12.75 3.43
C ARG A 225 29.14 -13.76 4.50
N PRO A 226 28.61 -15.00 4.51
CA PRO A 226 29.28 -16.07 5.23
C PRO A 226 30.67 -16.22 4.61
N ARG A 227 31.73 -16.08 5.42
CA ARG A 227 33.04 -16.56 5.01
C ARG A 227 32.89 -18.06 4.82
N GLN A 228 32.96 -18.52 3.56
CA GLN A 228 33.15 -19.94 3.31
C GLN A 228 34.55 -20.35 3.79
N PRO A 229 34.71 -21.58 4.33
CA PRO A 229 35.99 -22.07 4.83
C PRO A 229 37.06 -22.17 3.74
#